data_AF-A0A2K4FHR1-F1
#
_entry.id   AF-A0A2K4FHR1-F1
#
_cell.length_a   1.000
_cell.length_b   1.000
_cell.length_c   1.000
_cell.angle_alpha   90.00
_cell.angle_beta   90.00
_cell.angle_gamma   90.00
#
_symmetry.space_group_name_H-M   'P 1'
#
loop_
_entity.id
_entity.type
_entity.pdbx_description
1 polymer ?
#
loop_
_entity_poly.entity_id
_entity_poly.type
_entity_poly.pdbx_seq_one_letter_code
_entity_poly.pdbx_strand_id
1 'polypeptide(L)' 'MHMTALSNNDLGPLRDALTQAGLPVDDLTYSGRQFFSFNHQGVDVG' A
#
# COMPACT_ATOMS: atom_id res chain seq x y z
N MET A 1 7.83 14.30 3.14
CA MET A 1 7.53 13.00 2.51
C MET A 1 8.24 11.90 3.28
N HIS A 2 7.50 11.01 3.95
CA HIS A 2 8.06 9.80 4.57
C HIS A 2 7.68 8.59 3.72
N MET A 3 8.67 7.78 3.34
CA MET A 3 8.50 6.59 2.50
C MET A 3 8.90 5.37 3.32
N THR A 4 7.99 4.40 3.44
CA THR A 4 8.23 3.16 4.18
C THR A 4 8.01 1.98 3.24
N ALA A 5 9.01 1.10 3.14
CA ALA A 5 8.85 -0.17 2.43
C ALA A 5 7.90 -1.07 3.24
N LEU A 6 6.87 -1.60 2.58
CA LEU A 6 5.92 -2.51 3.20
C LEU A 6 6.47 -3.93 3.10
N SER A 7 6.45 -4.66 4.21
CA SER A 7 6.66 -6.09 4.19
C SER A 7 5.37 -6.79 3.73
N ASN A 8 5.45 -8.06 3.30
CA ASN A 8 4.26 -8.84 2.92
C ASN A 8 3.21 -8.89 4.04
N ASN A 9 3.62 -8.78 5.30
CA ASN A 9 2.72 -8.77 6.46
C ASN A 9 1.98 -7.43 6.63
N ASP A 10 2.48 -6.35 6.01
CA ASP A 10 1.92 -4.99 6.11
C ASP A 10 1.07 -4.62 4.87
N LEU A 11 0.84 -5.57 3.95
CA LEU A 11 0.04 -5.34 2.73
C LEU A 11 -1.47 -5.40 2.95
N GLY A 12 -1.94 -5.70 4.17
CA GLY A 12 -3.37 -5.78 4.51
C GLY A 12 -4.17 -4.56 4.04
N PRO A 13 -3.81 -3.34 4.47
CA PRO A 13 -4.48 -2.12 4.03
C PRO A 13 -4.42 -1.87 2.51
N LEU A 14 -3.30 -2.23 1.85
CA LEU A 14 -3.16 -2.11 0.41
C LEU A 14 -4.10 -3.07 -0.34
N ARG A 15 -4.20 -4.31 0.13
CA ARG A 15 -5.09 -5.32 -0.42
C ARG A 15 -6.54 -4.89 -0.34
N ASP A 16 -6.95 -4.32 0.80
CA ASP A 16 -8.32 -3.87 1.02
C ASP A 16 -8.65 -2.69 0.08
N ALA A 17 -7.73 -1.74 -0.09
CA ALA A 17 -7.89 -0.62 -1.03
C ALA A 17 -8.00 -1.07 -2.48
N LEU A 18 -7.16 -2.03 -2.91
CA LEU A 18 -7.23 -2.61 -4.26
C LEU A 18 -8.55 -3.36 -4.48
N THR A 19 -9.00 -4.14 -3.49
CA THR A 19 -10.28 -4.86 -3.54
C THR A 19 -11.45 -3.88 -3.70
N GLN A 20 -11.44 -2.79 -2.92
CA GLN A 20 -12.47 -1.75 -3.01
C GLN A 20 -12.48 -1.04 -4.38
N ALA A 21 -11.32 -0.89 -5.00
CA ALA A 21 -11.16 -0.34 -6.35
C ALA A 21 -11.49 -1.35 -7.47
N GLY A 22 -11.81 -2.61 -7.14
CA GLY A 22 -12.02 -3.68 -8.12
C GLY A 22 -10.75 -4.09 -8.86
N LEU A 23 -9.58 -3.85 -8.26
CA LEU A 23 -8.28 -4.18 -8.83
C LEU A 23 -7.79 -5.56 -8.33
N PRO A 24 -6.99 -6.27 -9.15
CA PRO A 24 -6.46 -7.57 -8.77
C PRO A 24 -5.48 -7.45 -7.60
N VAL A 25 -5.61 -8.37 -6.64
CA VAL A 25 -4.78 -8.42 -5.42
C VAL A 25 -3.76 -9.57 -5.45
N ASP A 26 -3.90 -10.51 -6.39
CA ASP A 26 -3.05 -11.70 -6.49
C ASP A 26 -1.57 -11.34 -6.75
N ASP A 27 -1.38 -10.24 -7.49
CA ASP A 27 -0.08 -9.65 -7.84
C ASP A 27 0.73 -9.16 -6.62
N LEU A 28 0.10 -9.00 -5.44
CA LEU A 28 0.77 -8.56 -4.22
C LEU A 28 1.76 -9.60 -3.67
N THR A 29 1.62 -10.87 -4.05
CA THR A 29 2.50 -11.97 -3.59
C THR A 29 3.61 -12.30 -4.59
N TYR A 30 3.68 -11.59 -5.72
CA TYR A 30 4.65 -11.88 -6.77
C TYR A 30 6.08 -11.57 -6.32
N SER A 31 6.92 -12.60 -6.33
CA SER A 31 8.33 -12.49 -5.97
C SER A 31 9.04 -11.48 -6.88
N GLY A 32 9.66 -10.46 -6.28
CA GLY A 32 10.37 -9.39 -7.00
C GLY A 32 9.64 -8.05 -7.07
N ARG A 33 8.40 -7.94 -6.56
CA ARG A 33 7.74 -6.64 -6.37
C ARG A 33 8.00 -6.09 -4.97
N GLN A 34 8.15 -4.77 -4.89
CA GLN A 34 8.27 -4.04 -3.64
C GLN A 34 7.18 -2.97 -3.59
N PHE A 35 6.49 -2.89 -2.46
CA PHE A 35 5.43 -1.93 -2.23
C PHE A 35 5.89 -0.90 -1.21
N PHE A 36 5.44 0.34 -1.39
CA PHE A 36 5.87 1.45 -0.57
C PHE A 36 4.65 2.27 -0.15
N SER A 37 4.61 2.63 1.13
CA SER A 37 3.67 3.60 1.66
C SER A 37 4.33 4.96 1.70
N PHE A 38 3.58 5.99 1.31
CA PHE A 38 4.00 7.37 1.35
C PHE A 38 3.07 8.13 2.28
N ASN A 39 3.63 8.75 3.32
CA ASN A 39 2.89 9.65 4.17
C ASN A 39 3.41 11.08 3.97
N HIS A 40 2.49 11.98 3.65
CA HIS A 40 2.74 13.41 3.71
C HIS A 40 2.19 13.90 5.05
N GLN A 41 3.07 14.01 6.06
CA GLN A 41 2.73 14.80 7.26
C GLN A 41 2.56 16.25 6.82
N GLY A 42 1.31 16.65 6.56
CA GLY A 42 0.96 17.99 6.14
C GLY A 42 -0.16 18.04 5.12
N VAL A 43 -1.36 17.53 5.46
CA VAL A 43 -2.59 18.26 5.13
C VAL A 43 -3.53 18.10 6.33
N ASP A 44 -3.57 19.13 7.16
CA ASP A 44 -4.69 19.38 8.06
C ASP A 44 -5.90 19.65 7.16
N VAL A 45 -6.78 18.65 6.99
CA VAL A 45 -8.08 18.87 6.35
C VAL A 45 -9.08 19.08 7.48
N GLY A 46 -9.05 20.30 8.03
CA GLY A 46 -10.10 20.86 8.86
C GLY A 46 -11.24 21.44 8.03
#